data_AF-A0A7C5MWT8-F1
#
_entry.id   AF-A0A7C5MWT8-F1
#
_cell.length_a   1.000
_cell.length_b   1.000
_cell.length_c   1.000
_cell.angle_alpha   90.00
_cell.angle_beta   90.00
_cell.angle_gamma   90.00
#
_symmetry.space_group_name_H-M   'P 1'
#
loop_
_entity.id
_entity.type
_entity.pdbx_description
1 polymer ?
#
loop_
_entity_poly.entity_id
_entity_poly.type
_entity_poly.pdbx_seq_one_letter_code
_entity_poly.pdbx_strand_id
1 'polypeptide(L)'
;MIFTNPIFLWAGLAIIIPIIVHLFNFRRPKRVQFSDISLVREVKKSVVKRMRLRQLFLLLMRCLAILALVAVFANPVLRDENAVVVSGHTSVAIVLDNSYSMQGGNDKGAYWQQGQQLAREIIGAYSRSDEFTVMTNDEPRLNYNFGEQQAAVKDLRSL
;
A
#
# COMPACT_ATOMS: atom_id res chain seq x y z
N MET A 1 -2.62 7.20 14.02
CA MET A 1 -1.79 6.80 12.87
C MET A 1 -0.75 5.79 13.33
N ILE A 2 -0.67 4.64 12.66
CA ILE A 2 0.30 3.59 13.00
C ILE A 2 1.23 3.43 11.80
N PHE A 3 2.54 3.36 12.05
CA PHE A 3 3.54 3.07 11.03
C PHE A 3 3.92 1.60 11.13
N THR A 4 3.79 0.86 10.03
CA THR A 4 4.15 -0.56 9.98
C THR A 4 5.66 -0.78 10.07
N ASN A 5 6.46 0.18 9.58
CA ASN A 5 7.92 0.11 9.65
C ASN A 5 8.53 1.41 10.21
N PRO A 6 8.54 1.59 11.54
CA PRO A 6 8.97 2.85 12.18
C PRO A 6 10.47 3.14 11.98
N ILE A 7 11.29 2.13 11.68
CA ILE A 7 12.73 2.29 11.44
C ILE A 7 13.02 3.27 10.28
N PHE A 8 12.15 3.33 9.28
CA PHE A 8 12.33 4.20 8.11
C PHE A 8 12.18 5.69 8.43
N LEU A 9 11.58 6.06 9.56
CA LEU A 9 11.55 7.46 10.01
C LEU A 9 12.96 8.02 10.22
N TRP A 10 13.92 7.16 10.61
CA TRP A 10 15.33 7.54 10.72
C TRP A 10 15.97 7.88 9.37
N ALA A 11 15.47 7.31 8.27
CA ALA A 11 15.92 7.69 6.92
C ALA A 11 15.57 9.15 6.59
N GLY A 12 14.62 9.76 7.31
CA GLY A 12 14.35 11.20 7.26
C GLY A 12 15.56 12.08 7.59
N LEU A 13 16.54 11.57 8.36
CA LEU A 13 17.80 12.27 8.61
C LEU A 13 18.58 12.56 7.32
N ALA A 14 18.35 11.82 6.23
CA ALA A 14 18.97 12.09 4.93
C ALA A 14 18.65 13.49 4.38
N ILE A 15 17.56 14.12 4.83
CA ILE A 15 17.18 15.50 4.48
C ILE A 15 18.22 16.52 4.98
N ILE A 16 18.99 16.19 6.02
CA ILE A 16 20.06 17.03 6.53
C ILE A 16 21.12 17.27 5.44
N ILE A 17 21.37 16.30 4.56
CA ILE A 17 22.39 16.39 3.50
C ILE A 17 22.11 17.57 2.53
N PRO A 18 20.96 17.67 1.84
CA PRO A 18 20.70 18.80 0.95
C PRO A 18 20.63 20.14 1.68
N ILE A 19 20.23 20.17 2.96
CA ILE A 19 20.22 21.39 3.78
C ILE A 19 21.66 21.86 4.05
N ILE A 20 22.54 20.96 4.51
CA ILE A 20 23.95 21.27 4.75
C ILE A 20 24.62 21.72 3.44
N VAL A 21 24.41 21.00 2.33
CA VAL A 21 24.98 21.37 1.03
C VAL A 21 24.47 22.73 0.54
N HIS A 22 23.24 23.12 0.87
CA HIS A 22 22.72 24.45 0.54
C HIS A 22 23.34 25.55 1.42
N LEU A 23 23.49 25.30 2.73
CA LEU A 23 24.08 26.24 3.67
C LEU A 23 25.57 26.45 3.39
N PHE A 24 26.29 25.36 3.13
CA PHE A 24 27.67 25.37 2.65
C PHE A 24 27.69 25.64 1.15
N ASN A 25 27.43 26.89 0.80
CA ASN A 25 27.54 27.37 -0.57
C ASN A 25 29.04 27.41 -0.99
N PHE A 26 29.60 26.26 -1.37
CA PHE A 26 31.01 26.05 -1.78
C PHE A 26 31.44 26.86 -3.03
N ARG A 27 30.60 27.77 -3.53
CA ARG A 27 30.95 28.64 -4.64
C ARG A 27 31.89 29.74 -4.17
N ARG A 28 33.20 29.50 -4.29
CA ARG A 28 34.20 30.57 -4.21
C ARG A 28 33.91 31.58 -5.32
N PRO A 29 33.58 32.85 -5.01
CA PRO A 29 33.37 33.85 -6.03
C PRO A 29 34.70 34.10 -6.77
N LYS A 30 34.76 33.77 -8.06
CA LYS A 30 35.91 34.12 -8.91
C LYS A 30 35.91 35.63 -9.10
N ARG A 31 36.98 36.29 -8.65
CA ARG A 31 37.20 37.72 -8.89
C ARG A 31 37.70 37.89 -10.32
N VAL A 32 37.00 38.70 -11.11
CA VAL A 32 37.36 39.07 -12.48
C VAL A 32 37.48 40.60 -12.52
N GLN A 33 38.56 41.15 -13.05
CA GLN A 33 38.72 42.60 -13.19
C GLN A 33 37.83 43.06 -14.36
N PHE A 34 36.99 44.07 -14.12
CA PHE A 34 36.08 44.64 -15.12
C PHE A 34 36.18 46.17 -15.04
N SER A 35 36.19 46.83 -16.20
CA SER A 35 36.54 48.25 -16.33
C SER A 35 35.42 49.22 -15.90
N ASP A 36 34.18 48.75 -15.74
CA ASP A 36 33.04 49.59 -15.35
C ASP A 36 32.08 48.83 -14.40
N ILE A 37 31.89 49.36 -13.20
CA ILE A 37 31.22 48.68 -12.06
C ILE A 37 29.82 49.23 -11.75
N SER A 38 29.45 50.36 -12.33
CA SER A 38 28.17 51.05 -12.08
C SER A 38 26.98 50.29 -12.69
N LEU A 39 27.07 49.89 -13.96
CA LEU A 39 26.02 49.19 -14.70
C LEU A 39 25.75 47.76 -14.17
N VAL A 40 26.80 47.08 -13.70
CA VAL A 40 26.74 45.68 -13.25
C VAL A 40 26.06 45.55 -11.87
N ARG A 41 26.07 46.60 -11.05
CA ARG A 41 25.59 46.54 -9.66
C ARG A 41 24.06 46.59 -9.57
N GLU A 42 23.42 47.35 -10.46
CA GLU A 42 21.96 47.45 -10.61
C GLU A 42 21.38 46.10 -11.07
N VAL A 43 21.94 45.52 -12.13
CA VAL A 43 21.48 44.24 -12.71
C VAL A 43 21.75 43.05 -11.79
N LYS A 44 22.87 43.05 -11.04
CA LYS A 44 23.14 41.99 -10.06
C LYS A 44 22.08 41.93 -8.95
N LYS A 45 21.52 43.05 -8.49
CA LYS A 45 20.53 43.04 -7.40
C LYS A 45 19.25 42.26 -7.79
N SER A 46 18.72 42.48 -9.00
CA SER A 46 17.50 41.84 -9.46
C SER A 46 17.70 40.35 -9.80
N VAL A 47 18.81 40.00 -10.47
CA VAL A 47 19.16 38.62 -10.83
C VAL A 47 19.45 37.78 -9.58
N VAL A 48 20.15 38.33 -8.58
CA VAL A 48 20.45 37.64 -7.32
C VAL A 48 19.17 37.33 -6.53
N LYS A 49 18.19 38.25 -6.49
CA LYS A 49 16.91 38.01 -5.81
C LYS A 49 16.12 36.87 -6.47
N ARG A 50 16.03 36.85 -7.80
CA ARG A 50 15.34 35.78 -8.56
C ARG A 50 16.05 34.43 -8.43
N MET A 51 17.38 34.41 -8.45
CA MET A 51 18.17 33.19 -8.23
C MET A 51 17.96 32.62 -6.83
N ARG A 52 17.89 33.46 -5.77
CA ARG A 52 17.63 33.00 -4.40
C ARG A 52 16.25 32.34 -4.26
N LEU A 53 15.20 32.93 -4.83
CA LEU A 53 13.86 32.30 -4.81
C LEU A 53 13.89 30.93 -5.50
N ARG A 54 14.49 30.84 -6.69
CA ARG A 54 14.56 29.57 -7.42
C ARG A 54 15.38 28.52 -6.65
N GLN A 55 16.45 28.93 -5.97
CA GLN A 55 17.24 28.06 -5.11
C GLN A 55 16.45 27.55 -3.89
N LEU A 56 15.61 28.38 -3.28
CA LEU A 56 14.75 27.97 -2.17
C LEU A 56 13.70 26.94 -2.63
N PHE A 57 13.04 27.18 -3.77
CA PHE A 57 12.11 26.21 -4.36
C PHE A 57 12.79 24.88 -4.72
N LEU A 58 14.00 24.93 -5.28
CA LEU A 58 14.78 23.72 -5.58
C LEU A 58 15.17 22.95 -4.32
N LEU A 59 15.50 23.66 -3.23
CA LEU A 59 15.78 23.03 -1.94
C LEU A 59 14.52 22.33 -1.40
N LEU A 60 13.39 23.04 -1.41
CA LEU A 60 12.11 22.51 -0.93
C LEU A 60 11.71 21.25 -1.69
N MET A 61 11.83 21.25 -3.02
CA MET A 61 11.52 20.07 -3.84
C MET A 61 12.44 18.88 -3.55
N ARG A 62 13.73 19.11 -3.28
CA ARG A 62 14.66 18.03 -2.89
C ARG A 62 14.26 17.42 -1.55
N CYS A 63 13.93 18.24 -0.56
CA CYS A 63 13.47 17.76 0.75
C CYS A 63 12.15 17.00 0.63
N LEU A 64 11.20 17.52 -0.17
CA LEU A 64 9.90 16.90 -0.38
C LEU A 64 10.02 15.54 -1.07
N ALA A 65 10.91 15.40 -2.05
CA ALA A 65 11.17 14.12 -2.72
C ALA A 65 11.69 13.05 -1.74
N ILE A 66 12.63 13.44 -0.85
CA ILE A 66 13.14 12.53 0.18
C ILE A 66 12.04 12.17 1.18
N LEU A 67 11.25 13.15 1.64
CA LEU A 67 10.11 12.91 2.54
C LEU A 67 9.08 11.97 1.92
N ALA A 68 8.73 12.17 0.65
CA ALA A 68 7.79 11.30 -0.06
C ALA A 68 8.32 9.86 -0.12
N LEU A 69 9.61 9.69 -0.41
CA LEU A 69 10.24 8.37 -0.44
C LEU A 69 10.21 7.71 0.94
N VAL A 70 10.57 8.44 1.99
CA VAL A 70 10.48 7.97 3.39
C VAL A 70 9.05 7.60 3.75
N ALA A 71 8.05 8.39 3.35
CA ALA A 71 6.64 8.11 3.61
C ALA A 71 6.16 6.82 2.93
N VAL A 72 6.57 6.56 1.69
CA VAL A 72 6.25 5.32 0.98
C VAL A 72 6.79 4.09 1.73
N PHE A 73 8.05 4.16 2.19
CA PHE A 73 8.67 3.06 2.94
C PHE A 73 8.18 2.93 4.39
N ALA A 74 7.82 4.04 5.04
CA ALA A 74 7.24 4.03 6.38
C ALA A 74 5.79 3.51 6.40
N ASN A 75 5.11 3.51 5.24
CA ASN A 75 3.75 3.00 5.03
C ASN A 75 2.78 3.46 6.13
N PRO A 76 2.44 4.77 6.19
CA PRO A 76 1.55 5.31 7.21
C PRO A 76 0.15 4.72 7.05
N VAL A 77 -0.30 3.96 8.04
CA VAL A 77 -1.66 3.44 8.09
C VAL A 77 -2.52 4.38 8.92
N LEU A 78 -3.51 4.98 8.24
CA LEU A 78 -4.60 5.71 8.87
C LEU A 78 -5.57 4.68 9.47
N ARG A 79 -5.34 4.32 10.73
CA ARG A 79 -6.36 3.61 11.53
C ARG A 79 -7.32 4.66 12.07
N ASP A 80 -8.55 4.62 11.60
CA ASP A 80 -9.64 5.42 12.15
C ASP A 80 -10.22 4.67 13.35
N GLU A 81 -10.20 5.30 14.51
CA GLU A 81 -10.66 4.72 15.78
C GLU A 81 -12.20 4.73 15.88
N ASN A 82 -12.86 5.55 15.04
CA ASN A 82 -14.32 5.66 14.93
C ASN A 82 -14.87 5.18 13.59
N ALA A 83 -14.03 4.64 12.71
CA ALA A 83 -14.55 3.87 11.60
C ALA A 83 -15.32 2.71 12.21
N VAL A 84 -16.65 2.73 12.04
CA VAL A 84 -17.43 1.51 12.06
C VAL A 84 -16.59 0.54 11.24
N VAL A 85 -16.09 -0.50 11.89
CA VAL A 85 -15.58 -1.66 11.19
C VAL A 85 -16.80 -2.10 10.38
N VAL A 86 -16.92 -1.59 9.16
CA VAL A 86 -17.56 -2.35 8.09
C VAL A 86 -16.70 -3.58 8.12
N SER A 87 -17.17 -4.60 8.85
CA SER A 87 -16.61 -5.94 8.89
C SER A 87 -16.22 -6.17 7.45
N GLY A 88 -14.92 -6.07 7.17
CA GLY A 88 -14.46 -5.95 5.80
C GLY A 88 -15.09 -7.12 5.09
N HIS A 89 -15.89 -6.86 4.05
CA HIS A 89 -16.60 -7.90 3.33
C HIS A 89 -15.54 -8.93 2.95
N THR A 90 -15.42 -10.00 3.73
CA THR A 90 -14.31 -10.92 3.60
C THR A 90 -14.78 -11.88 2.56
N SER A 91 -14.38 -11.66 1.32
CA SER A 91 -14.73 -12.53 0.21
C SER A 91 -13.92 -13.81 0.34
N VAL A 92 -14.56 -14.91 0.73
CA VAL A 92 -13.92 -16.21 0.94
C VAL A 92 -14.28 -17.14 -0.23
N ALA A 93 -13.26 -17.59 -0.94
CA ALA A 93 -13.40 -18.59 -2.00
C ALA A 93 -13.01 -19.98 -1.47
N ILE A 94 -13.95 -20.92 -1.50
CA ILE A 94 -13.75 -22.32 -1.09
C ILE A 94 -13.72 -23.19 -2.33
N VAL A 95 -12.63 -23.93 -2.51
CA VAL A 95 -12.49 -24.89 -3.61
C VAL A 95 -12.60 -26.29 -3.03
N LEU A 96 -13.58 -27.06 -3.50
CA LEU A 96 -13.77 -28.46 -3.13
C LEU A 96 -13.35 -29.36 -4.28
N ASP A 97 -12.35 -30.22 -4.06
CA ASP A 97 -11.96 -31.20 -5.08
C ASP A 97 -13.07 -32.26 -5.25
N ASN A 98 -13.44 -32.54 -6.49
CA ASN A 98 -14.42 -33.56 -6.88
C ASN A 98 -13.79 -34.68 -7.74
N SER A 99 -12.45 -34.78 -7.75
CA SER A 99 -11.71 -35.84 -8.42
C SER A 99 -12.07 -37.24 -7.89
N TYR A 100 -11.81 -38.28 -8.70
CA TYR A 100 -12.09 -39.68 -8.32
C TYR A 100 -11.43 -40.12 -7.00
N SER A 101 -10.32 -39.49 -6.58
CA SER A 101 -9.71 -39.76 -5.26
C SER A 101 -10.61 -39.39 -4.08
N MET A 102 -11.55 -38.46 -4.27
CA MET A 102 -12.48 -38.01 -3.22
C MET A 102 -13.64 -38.98 -2.98
N GLN A 103 -13.83 -39.97 -3.85
CA GLN A 103 -14.75 -41.11 -3.66
C GLN A 103 -14.17 -42.18 -2.73
N GLY A 104 -12.87 -42.09 -2.43
CA GLY A 104 -12.25 -42.89 -1.37
C GLY A 104 -12.81 -42.52 0.01
N GLY A 105 -12.38 -43.26 1.02
CA GLY A 105 -12.78 -43.00 2.40
C GLY A 105 -11.80 -43.57 3.40
N ASN A 106 -11.97 -43.16 4.65
CA ASN A 106 -11.29 -43.70 5.82
C ASN A 106 -12.34 -44.11 6.86
N ASP A 107 -11.90 -44.39 8.08
CA ASP A 107 -12.78 -44.78 9.20
C ASP A 107 -13.86 -43.73 9.54
N LYS A 108 -13.76 -42.51 9.00
CA LYS A 108 -14.71 -41.40 9.19
C LYS A 108 -15.66 -41.19 8.00
N GLY A 109 -15.63 -42.07 6.99
CA GLY A 109 -16.51 -42.01 5.81
C GLY A 109 -15.82 -41.48 4.55
N ALA A 110 -16.60 -41.17 3.52
CA ALA A 110 -16.07 -40.70 2.24
C ALA A 110 -15.42 -39.30 2.34
N TYR A 111 -14.30 -39.08 1.65
CA TYR A 111 -13.59 -37.79 1.70
C TYR A 111 -14.44 -36.64 1.15
N TRP A 112 -15.30 -36.91 0.17
CA TRP A 112 -16.28 -35.95 -0.33
C TRP A 112 -17.21 -35.41 0.77
N GLN A 113 -17.77 -36.30 1.59
CA GLN A 113 -18.68 -35.92 2.68
C GLN A 113 -17.94 -35.14 3.78
N GLN A 114 -16.70 -35.54 4.07
CA GLN A 114 -15.84 -34.83 5.02
C GLN A 114 -15.51 -33.41 4.52
N GLY A 115 -15.20 -33.26 3.23
CA GLY A 115 -14.95 -31.97 2.60
C GLY A 115 -16.18 -31.05 2.61
N GLN A 116 -17.37 -31.58 2.31
CA GLN A 116 -18.63 -30.84 2.42
C GLN A 116 -18.96 -30.43 3.86
N GLN A 117 -18.57 -31.23 4.86
CA GLN A 117 -18.78 -30.89 6.27
C GLN A 117 -17.81 -29.81 6.74
N LEU A 118 -16.53 -29.93 6.38
CA LEU A 118 -15.50 -28.94 6.70
C LEU A 118 -15.82 -27.59 6.05
N ALA A 119 -16.26 -27.59 4.79
CA ALA A 119 -16.68 -26.37 4.10
C ALA A 119 -17.83 -25.66 4.84
N ARG A 120 -18.81 -26.41 5.36
CA ARG A 120 -19.91 -25.84 6.17
C ARG A 120 -19.43 -25.28 7.50
N GLU A 121 -18.49 -25.94 8.16
CA GLU A 121 -17.91 -25.46 9.42
C GLU A 121 -17.12 -24.18 9.20
N ILE A 122 -16.30 -24.12 8.14
CA ILE A 122 -15.56 -22.92 7.74
C ILE A 122 -16.56 -21.79 7.47
N ILE A 123 -17.57 -21.98 6.61
CA ILE A 123 -18.58 -20.96 6.33
C ILE A 123 -19.29 -20.51 7.61
N GLY A 124 -19.60 -21.43 8.53
CA GLY A 124 -20.26 -21.12 9.81
C GLY A 124 -19.41 -20.36 10.81
N ALA A 125 -18.08 -20.41 10.69
CA ALA A 125 -17.15 -19.69 11.56
C ALA A 125 -17.01 -18.19 11.21
N TYR A 126 -17.42 -17.80 10.00
CA TYR A 126 -17.37 -16.41 9.53
C TYR A 126 -18.68 -15.64 9.80
N SER A 127 -18.63 -14.32 9.64
CA SER A 127 -19.75 -13.43 9.93
C SER A 127 -20.82 -13.50 8.83
N ARG A 128 -22.10 -13.23 9.18
CA ARG A 128 -23.23 -13.24 8.22
C ARG A 128 -23.12 -12.22 7.09
N SER A 129 -22.28 -11.20 7.26
CA SER A 129 -21.99 -10.15 6.28
C SER A 129 -20.87 -10.50 5.30
N ASP A 130 -20.23 -11.66 5.48
CA ASP A 130 -19.13 -12.11 4.64
C ASP A 130 -19.68 -12.79 3.39
N GLU A 131 -18.97 -12.61 2.27
CA GLU A 131 -19.40 -13.12 0.98
C GLU A 131 -18.61 -14.39 0.64
N PHE A 132 -19.29 -15.41 0.13
CA PHE A 132 -18.70 -16.73 -0.13
C PHE A 132 -18.92 -17.16 -1.58
N THR A 133 -17.91 -17.80 -2.14
CA THR A 133 -18.03 -18.55 -3.40
C THR A 133 -17.49 -19.95 -3.18
N VAL A 134 -18.30 -20.95 -3.53
CA VAL A 134 -17.89 -22.35 -3.52
C VAL A 134 -17.74 -22.82 -4.96
N MET A 135 -16.63 -23.48 -5.26
CA MET A 135 -16.35 -24.03 -6.59
C MET A 135 -15.75 -25.43 -6.49
N THR A 136 -15.92 -26.21 -7.54
CA THR A 136 -15.30 -27.53 -7.68
C THR A 136 -14.26 -27.52 -8.80
N ASN A 137 -13.49 -28.60 -8.92
CA ASN A 137 -12.46 -28.72 -9.95
C ASN A 137 -13.07 -28.71 -11.38
N ASP A 138 -14.28 -29.26 -11.53
CA ASP A 138 -15.00 -29.29 -12.82
C ASP A 138 -15.69 -27.96 -13.18
N GLU A 139 -16.06 -27.15 -12.19
CA GLU A 139 -16.70 -25.84 -12.39
C GLU A 139 -15.93 -24.71 -11.67
N PRO A 140 -14.77 -24.28 -12.19
CA PRO A 140 -14.00 -23.19 -11.61
C PRO A 140 -14.74 -21.85 -11.78
N ARG A 141 -15.31 -21.34 -10.67
CA ARG A 141 -15.99 -20.04 -10.64
C ARG A 141 -15.02 -18.93 -10.27
N LEU A 142 -14.16 -18.56 -11.24
CA LEU A 142 -13.11 -17.55 -11.04
C LEU A 142 -13.64 -16.09 -11.03
N ASN A 143 -14.89 -15.85 -11.47
CA ASN A 143 -15.44 -14.50 -11.68
C ASN A 143 -16.95 -14.34 -11.32
N TYR A 144 -17.50 -15.16 -10.42
CA TYR A 144 -18.90 -15.01 -10.00
C TYR A 144 -19.03 -14.07 -8.79
N ASN A 145 -20.11 -13.28 -8.76
CA ASN A 145 -20.48 -12.46 -7.62
C ASN A 145 -20.47 -13.32 -6.35
N PHE A 146 -19.67 -12.91 -5.36
CA PHE A 146 -19.68 -13.57 -4.06
C PHE A 146 -21.08 -13.41 -3.45
N GLY A 147 -21.67 -14.54 -3.07
CA GLY A 147 -23.02 -14.58 -2.54
C GLY A 147 -23.02 -14.51 -1.02
N GLU A 148 -24.18 -14.19 -0.43
CA GLU A 148 -24.35 -14.29 1.01
C GLU A 148 -24.12 -15.73 1.51
N GLN A 149 -23.74 -15.86 2.78
CA GLN A 149 -23.49 -17.14 3.48
C GLN A 149 -24.57 -18.21 3.21
N GLN A 150 -25.85 -17.82 3.14
CA GLN A 150 -26.96 -18.74 2.89
C GLN A 150 -27.00 -19.28 1.45
N ALA A 151 -26.57 -18.49 0.48
CA ALA A 151 -26.45 -18.90 -0.91
C ALA A 151 -25.31 -19.92 -1.08
N ALA A 152 -24.16 -19.70 -0.43
CA ALA A 152 -23.04 -20.63 -0.49
C ALA A 152 -23.35 -22.01 0.15
N VAL A 153 -24.11 -22.03 1.25
CA VAL A 153 -24.58 -23.30 1.86
C VAL A 153 -25.57 -24.03 0.95
N LYS A 154 -26.40 -23.29 0.19
CA LYS A 154 -27.32 -23.87 -0.79
C LYS A 154 -26.57 -24.45 -1.99
N ASP A 155 -25.56 -23.74 -2.48
CA ASP A 155 -24.71 -24.20 -3.59
C ASP A 155 -23.96 -25.49 -3.22
N LEU A 156 -23.46 -25.60 -1.97
CA LEU A 156 -22.88 -26.83 -1.44
C LEU A 156 -23.84 -28.02 -1.40
N ARG A 157 -25.15 -27.78 -1.29
CA ARG A 157 -26.17 -28.86 -1.31
C ARG A 157 -26.55 -29.28 -2.73
N SER A 158 -26.33 -28.41 -3.73
CA SER A 158 -26.60 -28.72 -5.14
C SER A 158 -25.43 -29.40 -5.85
N LEU A 159 -24.24 -29.41 -5.22
CA LEU A 159 -23.06 -30.17 -5.63
C LEU A 159 -23.10 -31.58 -5.05
#